data_AF-A0A183G0P7-F1
#
_entry.id   AF-A0A183G0P7-F1
#
_cell.length_a   1.000
_cell.length_b   1.000
_cell.length_c   1.000
_cell.angle_alpha   90.00
_cell.angle_beta   90.00
_cell.angle_gamma   90.00
#
_symmetry.space_group_name_H-M   'P 1'
#
loop_
_entity.id
_entity.type
_entity.pdbx_description
1 polymer ?
#
loop_
_entity_poly.entity_id
_entity_poly.type
_entity_poly.pdbx_seq_one_letter_code
_entity_poly.pdbx_strand_id
1 'polypeptide(L)'
;MKAILCVAVQLMLCIGGMAFVNLAGCQRKDVEVFKAKDSAWLRQEIKNGLQFEMDDADVIARFMVYDGYLGKAAYVFFAGSQKNEKAVTFIYGWREDGKKAPLQRIPYSLYYRYLECEVEADKQEEPWR
;
A
#
# COMPACT_ATOMS: atom_id res chain seq x y z
N MET A 1 9.45 -27.61 -38.14
CA MET A 1 9.62 -27.51 -36.68
C MET A 1 10.51 -26.32 -36.33
N LYS A 2 9.93 -25.12 -36.20
CA LYS A 2 10.62 -23.87 -35.81
C LYS A 2 9.60 -22.97 -35.12
N ALA A 3 9.16 -23.31 -33.90
CA ALA A 3 8.18 -22.49 -33.18
C ALA A 3 8.16 -22.70 -31.65
N ILE A 4 9.25 -23.16 -31.03
CA ILE A 4 9.23 -23.50 -29.59
C ILE A 4 10.29 -22.74 -28.77
N LEU A 5 11.06 -21.83 -29.38
CA LEU A 5 12.14 -21.11 -28.68
C LEU A 5 11.82 -19.67 -28.26
N CYS A 6 10.60 -19.16 -28.52
CA CYS A 6 10.28 -17.76 -28.25
C CYS A 6 9.56 -17.50 -26.91
N VAL A 7 9.07 -18.53 -26.22
CA VAL A 7 8.23 -18.35 -25.02
C VAL A 7 9.05 -18.33 -23.72
N ALA A 8 10.23 -18.95 -23.70
CA ALA A 8 11.05 -19.04 -22.49
C ALA A 8 11.76 -17.73 -22.12
N VAL A 9 12.01 -16.83 -23.08
CA VAL A 9 12.74 -15.57 -22.84
C VAL A 9 11.85 -14.46 -22.29
N GLN A 10 10.53 -14.53 -22.49
CA GLN A 10 9.60 -13.52 -21.93
C GLN A 10 9.27 -13.74 -20.44
N LEU A 11 9.49 -14.94 -19.90
CA LEU A 11 9.19 -15.25 -18.50
C LEU A 11 10.26 -14.76 -17.50
N MET A 12 11.48 -14.44 -17.95
CA MET A 12 12.55 -13.98 -17.06
C MET A 12 12.54 -12.47 -16.76
N LEU A 13 11.69 -11.67 -17.40
CA LEU A 13 11.64 -10.21 -17.23
C LEU A 13 10.61 -9.73 -16.20
N CYS A 14 9.86 -10.62 -15.56
CA CYS A 14 8.81 -10.25 -14.58
C CYS A 14 9.28 -10.25 -13.11
N ILE A 15 10.57 -10.47 -12.83
CA ILE A 15 11.10 -10.52 -11.44
C ILE A 15 11.82 -9.20 -11.06
N GLY A 16 11.61 -8.14 -11.82
CA GLY A 16 12.11 -6.80 -11.47
C GLY A 16 11.00 -5.94 -10.89
N GLY A 17 10.66 -6.10 -9.60
CA GLY A 17 9.71 -5.16 -8.99
C GLY A 17 9.06 -5.49 -7.65
N MET A 18 9.64 -6.34 -6.79
CA MET A 18 9.06 -6.61 -5.47
C MET A 18 10.11 -6.58 -4.37
N ALA A 19 10.66 -5.39 -4.10
CA ALA A 19 11.50 -5.17 -2.92
C ALA A 19 10.89 -4.11 -2.02
N PHE A 20 9.63 -4.30 -1.62
CA PHE A 20 9.06 -3.50 -0.53
C PHE A 20 8.45 -4.46 0.49
N VAL A 21 9.14 -4.54 1.63
CA VAL A 21 8.86 -5.34 2.84
C VAL A 21 9.09 -6.85 2.66
N ASN A 22 10.02 -7.42 3.42
CA ASN A 22 10.03 -8.86 3.65
C ASN A 22 8.77 -9.21 4.46
N LEU A 23 7.82 -9.86 3.81
CA LEU A 23 6.53 -10.23 4.40
C LEU A 23 6.66 -11.37 5.41
N ALA A 24 7.76 -12.12 5.42
CA ALA A 24 8.01 -13.09 6.48
C ALA A 24 8.29 -12.34 7.79
N GLY A 25 7.42 -12.52 8.78
CA GLY A 25 7.50 -11.83 10.08
C GLY A 25 7.11 -10.36 10.02
N CYS A 26 6.44 -9.89 8.95
CA CYS A 26 6.00 -8.50 8.89
C CYS A 26 4.97 -8.18 9.97
N GLN A 27 5.01 -6.94 10.44
CA GLN A 27 4.06 -6.40 11.40
C GLN A 27 3.31 -5.23 10.78
N ARG A 28 2.09 -4.97 11.22
CA ARG A 28 1.32 -3.79 10.83
C ARG A 28 0.65 -3.13 12.02
N LYS A 29 0.38 -1.84 11.87
CA LYS A 29 -0.54 -1.12 12.75
C LYS A 29 -2.00 -1.40 12.37
N ASP A 30 -2.89 -0.92 13.22
CA ASP A 30 -4.33 -0.93 12.95
C ASP A 30 -4.70 -0.18 11.68
N VAL A 31 -5.83 -0.60 11.10
CA VAL A 31 -6.39 0.02 9.91
C VAL A 31 -7.19 1.25 10.32
N GLU A 32 -6.70 2.40 9.91
CA GLU A 32 -7.42 3.66 10.05
C GLU A 32 -8.33 3.87 8.84
N VAL A 33 -9.60 4.16 9.07
CA VAL A 33 -10.60 4.40 8.03
C VAL A 33 -11.16 5.80 8.19
N PHE A 34 -11.17 6.59 7.11
CA PHE A 34 -11.66 7.96 7.10
C PHE A 34 -12.36 8.29 5.78
N LYS A 35 -13.12 9.40 5.76
CA LYS A 35 -13.79 9.88 4.55
C LYS A 35 -12.82 10.68 3.68
N ALA A 36 -13.00 10.62 2.36
CA ALA A 36 -12.14 11.35 1.43
C ALA A 36 -12.15 12.87 1.69
N LYS A 37 -13.28 13.44 2.14
CA LYS A 37 -13.38 14.86 2.53
C LYS A 37 -12.48 15.24 3.71
N ASP A 38 -12.20 14.29 4.61
CA ASP A 38 -11.35 14.52 5.78
C ASP A 38 -9.87 14.66 5.38
N SER A 39 -9.55 14.36 4.11
CA SER A 39 -8.22 14.45 3.53
C SER A 39 -8.25 14.97 2.09
N ALA A 40 -8.73 16.20 1.90
CA ALA A 40 -8.85 16.84 0.58
C ALA A 40 -7.53 16.82 -0.23
N TRP A 41 -6.39 16.99 0.45
CA TRP A 41 -5.07 16.93 -0.19
C TRP A 41 -4.78 15.52 -0.74
N LEU A 42 -5.06 14.46 0.03
CA LEU A 42 -4.81 13.08 -0.37
C LEU A 42 -5.74 12.69 -1.54
N ARG A 43 -6.99 13.13 -1.50
CA ARG A 43 -7.93 12.97 -2.60
C ARG A 43 -7.39 13.58 -3.90
N GLN A 44 -6.80 14.78 -3.84
CA GLN A 44 -6.20 15.42 -5.02
C GLN A 44 -4.98 14.64 -5.54
N GLU A 45 -4.17 14.11 -4.62
CA GLU A 45 -3.00 13.28 -4.98
C GLU A 45 -3.43 11.97 -5.65
N ILE A 46 -4.45 11.28 -5.12
CA ILE A 46 -5.04 10.08 -5.72
C ILE A 46 -5.57 10.40 -7.13
N LYS A 47 -6.28 11.53 -7.30
CA LYS A 47 -6.76 11.96 -8.61
C LYS A 47 -5.61 12.18 -9.59
N ASN A 48 -4.58 12.92 -9.19
CA ASN A 48 -3.47 13.28 -10.08
C ASN A 48 -2.55 12.10 -10.38
N GLY A 49 -2.19 11.33 -9.37
CA GLY A 49 -1.20 10.25 -9.46
C GLY A 49 -1.77 8.92 -9.93
N LEU A 50 -3.04 8.63 -9.63
CA LEU A 50 -3.67 7.34 -9.94
C LEU A 50 -4.83 7.46 -10.94
N GLN A 51 -5.19 8.67 -11.36
CA GLN A 51 -6.35 8.94 -12.23
C GLN A 51 -7.64 8.33 -11.65
N PHE A 52 -7.77 8.36 -10.32
CA PHE A 52 -8.90 7.81 -9.59
C PHE A 52 -9.67 8.94 -8.90
N GLU A 53 -10.90 9.18 -9.34
CA GLU A 53 -11.75 10.21 -8.75
C GLU A 53 -12.54 9.65 -7.58
N MET A 54 -12.66 10.45 -6.53
CA MET A 54 -13.41 10.14 -5.32
C MET A 54 -14.36 11.28 -5.01
N ASP A 55 -15.52 10.96 -4.47
CA ASP A 55 -16.48 11.90 -3.88
C ASP A 55 -16.22 12.08 -2.38
N ASP A 56 -16.78 13.12 -1.76
CA ASP A 56 -16.53 13.48 -0.35
C ASP A 56 -16.86 12.35 0.64
N ALA A 57 -17.88 11.55 0.32
CA ALA A 57 -18.37 10.45 1.15
C ALA A 57 -17.60 9.14 0.94
N ASP A 58 -16.74 9.06 -0.08
CA ASP A 58 -15.93 7.89 -0.40
C ASP A 58 -14.93 7.58 0.72
N VAL A 59 -14.45 6.34 0.76
CA VAL A 59 -13.68 5.80 1.89
C VAL A 59 -12.22 5.65 1.51
N ILE A 60 -11.35 6.08 2.42
CA ILE A 60 -9.92 5.79 2.38
C ILE A 60 -9.59 5.00 3.65
N ALA A 61 -8.95 3.85 3.48
CA ALA A 61 -8.36 3.09 4.57
C ALA A 61 -6.83 3.11 4.43
N ARG A 62 -6.12 3.22 5.55
CA ARG A 62 -4.66 3.19 5.58
C ARG A 62 -4.14 2.40 6.78
N PHE A 63 -2.96 1.84 6.65
CA PHE A 63 -2.20 1.27 7.76
C PHE A 63 -0.71 1.31 7.45
N MET A 64 0.12 1.29 8.50
CA MET A 64 1.57 1.17 8.36
C MET A 64 1.97 -0.30 8.47
N VAL A 65 2.88 -0.75 7.61
CA VAL A 65 3.51 -2.07 7.66
C VAL A 65 5.00 -1.91 7.86
N TYR A 66 5.57 -2.73 8.75
CA TYR A 66 6.99 -2.89 8.96
C TYR A 66 7.46 -4.23 8.39
N ASP A 67 8.67 -4.27 7.82
CA ASP A 67 9.28 -5.55 7.44
C ASP A 67 9.66 -6.40 8.65
N GLY A 68 9.90 -7.70 8.44
CA GLY A 68 10.24 -8.61 9.53
C GLY A 68 11.53 -8.28 10.31
N TYR A 69 12.31 -7.29 9.86
CA TYR A 69 13.47 -6.75 10.58
C TYR A 69 13.20 -5.38 11.19
N LEU A 70 11.97 -4.86 11.06
CA LEU A 70 11.50 -3.54 11.45
C LEU A 70 12.34 -2.37 10.89
N GLY A 71 13.14 -2.62 9.86
CA GLY A 71 14.07 -1.65 9.27
C GLY A 71 13.42 -0.78 8.20
N LYS A 72 12.30 -1.24 7.62
CA LYS A 72 11.56 -0.51 6.58
C LYS A 72 10.09 -0.46 6.91
N ALA A 73 9.50 0.73 6.79
CA ALA A 73 8.07 0.96 6.95
C ALA A 73 7.44 1.44 5.64
N ALA A 74 6.21 1.03 5.38
CA ALA A 74 5.39 1.51 4.26
C ALA A 74 3.97 1.82 4.74
N TYR A 75 3.42 2.95 4.32
CA TYR A 75 1.98 3.18 4.47
C TYR A 75 1.25 2.63 3.25
N VAL A 76 0.33 1.72 3.53
CA VAL A 76 -0.49 1.01 2.54
C VAL A 76 -1.89 1.57 2.59
N PHE A 77 -2.46 1.86 1.44
CA PHE A 77 -3.76 2.50 1.29
C PHE A 77 -4.71 1.70 0.41
N PHE A 78 -5.99 1.77 0.75
CA PHE A 78 -7.12 1.42 -0.08
C PHE A 78 -8.02 2.66 -0.22
N ALA A 79 -8.38 3.02 -1.44
CA ALA A 79 -9.33 4.08 -1.73
C ALA A 79 -10.49 3.50 -2.53
N GLY A 80 -11.70 3.52 -1.97
CA GLY A 80 -12.90 2.96 -2.58
C GLY A 80 -13.93 4.03 -2.88
N SER A 81 -14.44 4.02 -4.11
CA SER A 81 -15.53 4.89 -4.53
C SER A 81 -16.86 4.17 -4.49
N GLN A 82 -17.82 4.74 -3.76
CA GLN A 82 -19.15 4.15 -3.59
C GLN A 82 -20.01 4.32 -4.84
N LYS A 83 -19.81 5.39 -5.59
CA LYS A 83 -20.63 5.73 -6.76
C LYS A 83 -20.42 4.77 -7.94
N ASN A 84 -19.19 4.29 -8.14
CA ASN A 84 -18.83 3.47 -9.29
C ASN A 84 -18.36 2.06 -8.90
N GLU A 85 -18.39 1.73 -7.61
CA GLU A 85 -17.97 0.44 -7.05
C GLU A 85 -16.53 0.02 -7.41
N LYS A 86 -15.67 1.01 -7.71
CA LYS A 86 -14.24 0.79 -7.98
C LYS A 86 -13.41 1.15 -6.78
N ALA A 87 -12.20 0.59 -6.74
CA ALA A 87 -11.20 0.97 -5.75
C ALA A 87 -9.80 1.02 -6.39
N VAL A 88 -8.84 1.54 -5.64
CA VAL A 88 -7.42 1.45 -5.95
C VAL A 88 -6.63 1.17 -4.66
N THR A 89 -5.59 0.35 -4.77
CA THR A 89 -4.63 0.11 -3.69
C THR A 89 -3.27 0.69 -4.06
N PHE A 90 -2.61 1.32 -3.10
CA PHE A 90 -1.33 1.99 -3.34
C PHE A 90 -0.48 2.13 -2.07
N ILE A 91 0.82 2.32 -2.27
CA ILE A 91 1.77 2.75 -1.24
C ILE A 91 2.02 4.24 -1.41
N TYR A 92 2.11 4.96 -0.30
CA TYR A 92 2.34 6.40 -0.32
C TYR A 92 2.95 6.91 0.96
N GLY A 93 3.95 7.80 0.88
CA GLY A 93 4.62 8.30 2.07
C GLY A 93 5.87 9.09 1.75
N TRP A 94 6.78 9.12 2.70
CA TRP A 94 8.05 9.84 2.60
C TRP A 94 9.19 8.85 2.34
N ARG A 95 10.11 9.26 1.46
CA ARG A 95 11.39 8.58 1.26
C ARG A 95 12.31 8.91 2.44
N GLU A 96 13.36 8.11 2.60
CA GLU A 96 14.40 8.33 3.62
C GLU A 96 15.09 9.71 3.50
N ASP A 97 15.08 10.32 2.31
CA ASP A 97 15.62 11.66 2.06
C ASP A 97 14.66 12.81 2.46
N GLY A 98 13.55 12.48 3.13
CA GLY A 98 12.52 13.44 3.54
C GLY A 98 11.69 13.98 2.39
N LYS A 99 11.89 13.52 1.15
CA LYS A 99 11.05 13.88 0.01
C LYS A 99 9.85 12.97 -0.09
N LYS A 100 8.77 13.54 -0.60
CA LYS A 100 7.54 12.82 -0.87
C LYS A 100 7.78 11.75 -1.93
N ALA A 101 7.46 10.49 -1.62
CA ALA A 101 7.45 9.43 -2.61
C ALA A 101 6.25 9.61 -3.56
N PRO A 102 6.40 9.33 -4.87
CA PRO A 102 5.25 9.28 -5.75
C PRO A 102 4.28 8.19 -5.29
N LEU A 103 2.98 8.41 -5.54
CA LEU A 103 1.95 7.39 -5.36
C LEU A 103 2.29 6.15 -6.19
N GLN A 104 2.49 5.03 -5.52
CA GLN A 104 2.81 3.76 -6.18
C GLN A 104 1.59 2.85 -6.12
N ARG A 105 0.91 2.66 -7.26
CA ARG A 105 -0.16 1.66 -7.35
C ARG A 105 0.40 0.27 -7.04
N ILE A 106 -0.31 -0.50 -6.23
CA ILE A 106 -0.01 -1.90 -5.94
C ILE A 106 -1.20 -2.77 -6.37
N PRO A 107 -0.97 -4.04 -6.75
CA PRO A 107 -2.08 -4.96 -6.98
C PRO A 107 -2.79 -5.28 -5.66
N TYR A 108 -4.09 -5.58 -5.74
CA TYR A 108 -4.90 -5.97 -4.57
C TYR A 108 -4.33 -7.18 -3.83
N SER A 109 -3.75 -8.15 -4.55
CA SER A 109 -3.11 -9.31 -3.93
C SER A 109 -2.00 -8.91 -2.96
N LEU A 110 -1.22 -7.87 -3.28
CA LEU A 110 -0.19 -7.36 -2.39
C LEU A 110 -0.79 -6.60 -1.21
N TYR A 111 -1.86 -5.83 -1.43
CA TYR A 111 -2.60 -5.16 -0.36
C TYR A 111 -3.12 -6.15 0.70
N TYR A 112 -3.73 -7.26 0.27
CA TYR A 112 -4.22 -8.29 1.20
C TYR A 112 -3.09 -9.00 1.92
N ARG A 113 -1.96 -9.29 1.24
CA ARG A 113 -0.76 -9.82 1.91
C ARG A 113 -0.21 -8.88 2.98
N TYR A 114 -0.32 -7.57 2.79
CA TYR A 114 0.04 -6.59 3.82
C TYR A 114 -0.95 -6.57 4.99
N LEU A 115 -2.24 -6.79 4.73
CA LEU A 115 -3.25 -6.92 5.80
C LEU A 115 -3.06 -8.17 6.66
N GLU A 116 -2.47 -9.22 6.09
CA GLU A 116 -2.13 -10.48 6.77
C GLU A 116 -0.92 -10.38 7.70
N CYS A 117 -0.16 -9.27 7.67
CA CYS A 117 0.93 -9.03 8.63
C CYS A 117 0.40 -9.05 10.07
N GLU A 118 1.26 -9.49 11.01
CA GLU A 118 0.91 -9.54 12.43
C GLU A 118 0.56 -8.13 12.94
N VAL A 119 -0.54 -7.99 13.68
CA VAL A 119 -0.86 -6.69 14.29
C VAL A 119 0.14 -6.44 15.40
N GLU A 120 0.85 -5.30 15.34
CA GLU A 120 1.73 -4.86 16.42
C GLU A 120 0.87 -4.77 17.69
N ALA A 121 1.19 -5.60 18.69
CA ALA A 121 0.51 -5.53 19.97
C ALA A 121 0.75 -4.14 20.54
N ASP A 122 -0.33 -3.41 20.88
CA ASP A 122 -0.23 -2.16 21.62
C ASP A 122 0.68 -2.41 22.82
N LYS A 123 1.90 -1.87 22.78
CA LYS A 123 2.71 -1.75 23.98
C LYS A 123 1.96 -0.75 24.83
N GLN A 124 1.08 -1.28 25.68
CA GLN A 124 0.51 -0.57 26.81
C GLN A 124 1.71 0.11 27.47
N GLU A 125 1.80 1.43 27.36
CA GLU A 125 2.79 2.19 28.11
C GLU A 125 2.58 1.80 29.57
N GLU A 126 3.54 1.10 30.16
CA GLU A 126 3.54 0.93 31.61
C GLU A 126 3.51 2.34 32.20
N PRO A 127 2.48 2.72 32.97
CA PRO A 127 2.48 4.01 33.62
C PRO A 127 3.65 3.99 34.59
N TRP A 128 4.68 4.75 34.25
CA TRP A 128 5.90 4.94 35.04
C TRP A 128 5.59 4.89 36.55
N ARG A 129 6.16 3.89 37.25
CA ARG A 129 6.22 3.84 38.71
C ARG A 129 7.36 4.69 39.22
#